data_AF-A0ABD0NN23-F1
#
_entry.id   AF-A0ABD0NN23-F1
#
_cell.length_a   1.000
_cell.length_b   1.000
_cell.length_c   1.000
_cell.angle_alpha   90.00
_cell.angle_beta   90.00
_cell.angle_gamma   90.00
#
_symmetry.space_group_name_H-M   'P 1'
#
loop_
_entity.id
_entity.type
_entity.pdbx_description
1 polymer ?
#
loop_
_entity_poly.entity_id
_entity_poly.type
_entity_poly.pdbx_seq_one_letter_code
_entity_poly.pdbx_strand_id
1 'polypeptide(L)'
;NEILYEKKKKRRRLRLKKLRKRHTNSTSSPDSSQPVDDWEKEKRQEDFVDMACECSAVICCRVTPKQKANVVSLVKRYKKAVTLSIGDGANDVNMIKTADIGVGISGQEGMQAVMSSDYAFAQFRYLERLLLVHGRWSYIRMCKFLRYFFYKNFAFTLVHFWFSFFNGFSSQ
;
A
#
# COMPACT_ATOMS: atom_id res chain seq x y z
N ASN A 1 -19.88 24.14 -2.57
CA ASN A 1 -19.88 22.76 -3.10
C ASN A 1 -19.90 22.68 -4.63
N GLU A 2 -20.71 23.48 -5.34
CA GLU A 2 -20.72 23.51 -6.82
C GLU A 2 -19.38 23.91 -7.46
N ILE A 3 -18.66 24.87 -6.89
CA ILE A 3 -17.36 25.33 -7.43
C ILE A 3 -16.32 24.20 -7.42
N LEU A 4 -16.34 23.33 -6.39
CA LEU A 4 -15.44 22.18 -6.29
C LEU A 4 -15.83 21.09 -7.31
N TYR A 5 -17.14 20.88 -7.51
CA TYR A 5 -17.68 19.94 -8.50
C TYR A 5 -17.31 20.35 -9.93
N GLU A 6 -17.50 21.63 -10.29
CA GLU A 6 -17.14 22.15 -11.61
C GLU A 6 -15.61 22.14 -11.84
N LYS A 7 -14.80 22.39 -10.81
CA LYS A 7 -13.33 22.21 -10.90
C LYS A 7 -12.94 20.75 -11.17
N LYS A 8 -13.57 19.78 -10.50
CA LYS A 8 -13.33 18.34 -10.76
C LYS A 8 -13.77 17.94 -12.17
N LYS A 9 -14.95 18.40 -12.62
CA LYS A 9 -15.50 18.12 -13.97
C LYS A 9 -14.63 18.70 -15.08
N LYS A 10 -14.11 19.93 -14.91
CA LYS A 10 -13.20 20.58 -15.87
C LYS A 10 -11.85 19.84 -15.96
N ARG A 11 -11.29 19.41 -14.82
CA ARG A 11 -10.08 18.55 -14.79
C ARG A 11 -10.30 17.21 -15.50
N ARG A 12 -11.46 16.58 -15.30
CA ARG A 12 -11.85 15.33 -15.98
C ARG A 12 -11.92 15.48 -17.50
N ARG A 13 -12.54 16.57 -17.99
CA ARG A 13 -12.60 16.90 -19.43
C ARG A 13 -11.21 17.14 -20.03
N LEU A 14 -10.32 17.81 -19.31
CA LEU A 14 -8.94 18.04 -19.75
C LEU A 14 -8.12 16.75 -19.80
N ARG A 15 -8.25 15.87 -18.80
CA ARG A 15 -7.64 14.53 -18.80
C ARG A 15 -8.14 13.68 -19.97
N LEU A 16 -9.45 13.60 -20.19
CA LEU A 16 -10.05 12.87 -21.32
C LEU A 16 -9.59 13.40 -22.68
N LYS A 17 -9.48 14.72 -22.85
CA LYS A 17 -8.93 15.31 -24.08
C LYS A 17 -7.44 14.99 -24.26
N LYS A 18 -6.66 14.96 -23.18
CA LYS A 18 -5.23 14.60 -23.21
C LYS A 18 -5.03 13.11 -23.53
N LEU A 19 -5.86 12.23 -22.99
CA LEU A 19 -5.92 10.79 -23.31
C LEU A 19 -6.28 10.57 -24.79
N ARG A 20 -7.32 11.24 -25.29
CA ARG A 20 -7.77 11.13 -26.69
C ARG A 20 -6.74 11.67 -27.69
N LYS A 21 -6.06 12.78 -27.38
CA LYS A 21 -5.00 13.35 -28.23
C LYS A 21 -3.72 12.50 -28.25
N ARG A 22 -3.50 11.67 -27.23
CA ARG A 22 -2.36 10.74 -27.17
C ARG A 22 -2.60 9.48 -28.01
N HIS A 23 -3.86 9.08 -28.19
CA HIS A 23 -4.26 7.90 -28.96
C HIS A 23 -4.25 8.13 -30.49
N THR A 24 -4.38 9.37 -30.96
CA THR A 24 -4.36 9.71 -32.39
C THR A 24 -2.97 9.76 -33.00
N ASN A 25 -1.91 9.78 -32.18
CA ASN A 25 -0.54 9.98 -32.65
C ASN A 25 0.28 8.67 -32.75
N SER A 26 -0.29 7.51 -32.45
CA SER A 26 0.44 6.23 -32.37
C SER A 26 0.02 5.20 -33.42
N THR A 27 -0.63 5.60 -34.51
CA THR A 27 -1.00 4.67 -35.59
C THR A 27 0.09 4.66 -36.67
N SER A 28 1.16 3.92 -36.40
CA SER A 28 2.10 3.41 -37.41
C SER A 28 2.65 2.07 -36.93
N SER A 29 2.36 1.00 -37.68
CA SER A 29 2.70 -0.42 -37.44
C SER A 29 4.21 -0.65 -37.23
N PRO A 30 4.67 -1.67 -36.44
CA PRO A 30 4.89 -3.04 -36.99
C PRO A 30 4.82 -4.22 -35.96
N ASP A 31 5.11 -5.43 -36.46
CA ASP A 31 4.93 -6.80 -35.94
C ASP A 31 6.05 -7.33 -34.99
N SER A 32 5.65 -8.26 -34.12
CA SER A 32 6.34 -9.28 -33.27
C SER A 32 7.77 -9.07 -32.72
N SER A 33 7.89 -8.94 -31.37
CA SER A 33 8.77 -9.72 -30.45
C SER A 33 9.16 -9.01 -29.13
N GLN A 34 8.21 -8.85 -28.19
CA GLN A 34 8.40 -8.78 -26.72
C GLN A 34 9.40 -7.78 -26.06
N PRO A 35 9.33 -6.46 -26.33
CA PRO A 35 9.45 -5.51 -25.19
C PRO A 35 8.40 -4.40 -25.21
N VAL A 36 7.54 -4.39 -26.24
CA VAL A 36 6.50 -3.36 -26.44
C VAL A 36 5.23 -3.68 -25.64
N ASP A 37 5.04 -4.92 -25.20
CA ASP A 37 3.84 -5.33 -24.45
C ASP A 37 3.93 -4.97 -22.95
N ASP A 38 5.14 -4.93 -22.39
CA ASP A 38 5.34 -4.76 -20.95
C ASP A 38 5.06 -3.32 -20.49
N TRP A 39 5.50 -2.31 -21.27
CA TRP A 39 5.20 -0.91 -20.96
C TRP A 39 3.70 -0.60 -21.14
N GLU A 40 3.04 -1.22 -22.12
CA GLU A 40 1.59 -1.07 -22.31
C GLU A 40 0.82 -1.73 -21.17
N LYS A 41 1.28 -2.89 -20.69
CA LYS A 41 0.70 -3.59 -19.55
C LYS A 41 0.88 -2.81 -18.26
N GLU A 42 2.07 -2.26 -18.02
CA GLU A 42 2.36 -1.42 -16.86
C GLU A 42 1.49 -0.16 -16.85
N LYS A 43 1.38 0.50 -18.01
CA LYS A 43 0.51 1.67 -18.17
C LYS A 43 -0.97 1.34 -17.96
N ARG A 44 -1.45 0.21 -18.49
CA ARG A 44 -2.84 -0.26 -18.25
C ARG A 44 -3.10 -0.54 -16.77
N GLN A 45 -2.12 -1.09 -16.07
CA GLN A 45 -2.19 -1.34 -14.63
C GLN A 45 -2.23 -0.04 -13.83
N GLU A 46 -1.40 0.94 -14.19
CA GLU A 46 -1.40 2.27 -13.57
C GLU A 46 -2.75 2.97 -13.79
N ASP A 47 -3.24 3.01 -15.03
CA ASP A 47 -4.55 3.58 -15.38
C ASP A 47 -5.70 2.88 -14.62
N PHE A 48 -5.64 1.56 -14.45
CA PHE A 48 -6.61 0.80 -13.68
C PHE A 48 -6.62 1.18 -12.20
N VAL A 49 -5.45 1.26 -11.56
CA VAL A 49 -5.34 1.62 -10.13
C VAL A 49 -5.76 3.07 -9.91
N ASP A 50 -5.40 3.97 -10.83
CA ASP A 50 -5.84 5.37 -10.76
C ASP A 50 -7.35 5.50 -10.86
N MET A 51 -7.98 4.80 -11.79
CA MET A 51 -9.43 4.78 -11.92
C MET A 51 -10.12 4.15 -10.69
N ALA A 52 -9.58 3.05 -10.18
CA ALA A 52 -10.07 2.40 -8.96
C ALA A 52 -10.00 3.31 -7.73
N CYS A 53 -8.94 4.11 -7.60
CA CYS A 53 -8.78 5.07 -6.49
C CYS A 53 -9.66 6.33 -6.62
N GLU A 54 -10.16 6.64 -7.81
CA GLU A 54 -11.16 7.71 -7.99
C GLU A 54 -12.56 7.26 -7.56
N CYS A 55 -12.82 5.95 -7.50
CA CYS A 55 -14.07 5.36 -7.03
C CYS A 55 -14.16 5.32 -5.50
N SER A 56 -15.37 5.48 -4.95
CA SER A 56 -15.60 5.36 -3.51
C SER A 56 -15.53 3.90 -3.00
N ALA A 57 -15.91 2.95 -3.86
CA ALA A 57 -15.84 1.52 -3.58
C ALA A 57 -15.56 0.77 -4.88
N VAL A 58 -14.84 -0.35 -4.76
CA VAL A 58 -14.51 -1.24 -5.88
C VAL A 58 -14.85 -2.66 -5.47
N ILE A 59 -15.56 -3.38 -6.35
CA ILE A 59 -15.96 -4.77 -6.14
C ILE A 59 -15.35 -5.60 -7.26
N CYS A 60 -14.55 -6.60 -6.89
CA CYS A 60 -13.97 -7.54 -7.84
C CYS A 60 -14.72 -8.88 -7.76
N CYS A 61 -15.40 -9.27 -8.85
CA CYS A 61 -16.20 -10.49 -8.90
C CYS A 61 -15.45 -11.63 -9.58
N ARG A 62 -15.76 -12.89 -9.19
CA ARG A 62 -15.21 -14.12 -9.82
C ARG A 62 -13.67 -14.11 -9.94
N VAL A 63 -13.00 -13.69 -8.87
CA VAL A 63 -11.54 -13.51 -8.83
C VAL A 63 -10.87 -14.79 -8.37
N THR A 64 -9.87 -15.25 -9.10
CA THR A 64 -9.01 -16.37 -8.67
C THR A 64 -8.09 -15.96 -7.51
N PRO A 65 -7.65 -16.89 -6.63
CA PRO A 65 -6.74 -16.57 -5.52
C PRO A 65 -5.49 -15.79 -5.93
N LYS A 66 -4.91 -16.13 -7.10
CA LYS A 66 -3.76 -15.42 -7.68
C LYS A 66 -4.11 -13.98 -8.06
N GLN A 67 -5.27 -13.75 -8.67
CA GLN A 67 -5.70 -12.41 -9.04
C GLN A 67 -6.00 -11.54 -7.82
N LYS A 68 -6.53 -12.10 -6.71
CA LYS A 68 -6.72 -11.36 -5.45
C LYS A 68 -5.40 -10.77 -4.95
N ALA A 69 -4.35 -11.59 -4.89
CA ALA A 69 -3.00 -11.16 -4.51
C ALA A 69 -2.43 -10.11 -5.48
N ASN A 70 -2.63 -10.29 -6.79
CA ASN A 70 -2.17 -9.33 -7.79
C ASN A 70 -2.81 -7.96 -7.59
N VAL A 71 -4.11 -7.87 -7.28
CA VAL A 71 -4.78 -6.59 -7.02
C VAL A 71 -4.14 -5.86 -5.84
N VAL A 72 -3.86 -6.56 -4.74
CA VAL A 72 -3.17 -5.97 -3.58
C VAL A 72 -1.77 -5.48 -3.96
N SER A 73 -1.01 -6.31 -4.68
CA SER A 73 0.34 -5.96 -5.15
C SER A 73 0.36 -4.72 -6.04
N LEU A 74 -0.62 -4.60 -6.95
CA LEU A 74 -0.77 -3.43 -7.82
C LEU A 74 -1.01 -2.15 -7.00
N VAL A 75 -1.96 -2.18 -6.07
CA VAL A 75 -2.26 -1.02 -5.22
C VAL A 75 -1.05 -0.62 -4.38
N LYS A 76 -0.36 -1.61 -3.78
CA LYS A 76 0.85 -1.39 -2.99
C LYS A 76 1.98 -0.77 -3.83
N ARG A 77 2.21 -1.27 -5.04
CA ARG A 77 3.25 -0.76 -5.96
C ARG A 77 2.99 0.68 -6.39
N TYR A 78 1.79 1.00 -6.86
CA TYR A 78 1.52 2.31 -7.48
C TYR A 78 1.10 3.40 -6.49
N LYS A 79 0.42 3.06 -5.38
CA LYS A 79 -0.03 4.06 -4.39
C LYS A 79 0.91 4.21 -3.19
N LYS A 80 1.85 3.28 -2.98
CA LYS A 80 2.77 3.27 -1.83
C LYS A 80 2.05 3.47 -0.49
N ALA A 81 0.84 2.93 -0.38
CA ALA A 81 0.00 3.00 0.81
C ALA A 81 0.13 1.70 1.60
N VAL A 82 -0.07 1.78 2.93
CA VAL A 82 -0.16 0.59 3.76
C VAL A 82 -1.45 -0.14 3.42
N THR A 83 -1.29 -1.40 3.00
CA THR A 83 -2.39 -2.27 2.59
C THR A 83 -2.75 -3.24 3.69
N LEU A 84 -4.04 -3.40 3.94
CA LEU A 84 -4.58 -4.41 4.83
C LEU A 84 -5.48 -5.35 4.04
N SER A 85 -5.32 -6.65 4.22
CA SER A 85 -6.19 -7.66 3.62
C SER A 85 -6.73 -8.61 4.68
N ILE A 86 -7.93 -9.11 4.43
CA ILE A 86 -8.70 -9.93 5.37
C ILE A 86 -9.24 -11.12 4.60
N GLY A 87 -9.18 -12.30 5.19
CA GLY A 87 -9.78 -13.51 4.65
C GLY A 87 -9.96 -14.59 5.70
N ASP A 88 -10.81 -15.56 5.38
CA ASP A 88 -11.17 -16.69 6.25
C ASP A 88 -10.69 -18.03 5.67
N GLY A 89 -10.65 -18.16 4.34
CA GLY A 89 -10.32 -19.39 3.66
C GLY A 89 -8.91 -19.48 3.07
N ALA A 90 -8.59 -20.68 2.57
CA ALA A 90 -7.36 -20.99 1.81
C ALA A 90 -7.14 -20.06 0.60
N ASN A 91 -8.24 -19.63 -0.03
CA ASN A 91 -8.25 -18.80 -1.22
C ASN A 91 -7.70 -17.38 -0.98
N ASP A 92 -7.67 -16.94 0.28
CA ASP A 92 -7.23 -15.61 0.67
C ASP A 92 -5.81 -15.60 1.22
N VAL A 93 -5.19 -16.76 1.45
CA VAL A 93 -3.83 -16.87 2.00
C VAL A 93 -2.81 -16.05 1.19
N ASN A 94 -2.85 -16.13 -0.14
CA ASN A 94 -1.93 -15.36 -0.98
C ASN A 94 -2.22 -13.85 -0.91
N MET A 95 -3.48 -13.46 -0.79
CA MET A 95 -3.88 -12.05 -0.64
C MET A 95 -3.45 -11.49 0.73
N ILE A 96 -3.59 -12.29 1.79
CA ILE A 96 -3.15 -12.02 3.17
C ILE A 96 -1.64 -11.79 3.20
N LYS A 97 -0.86 -12.72 2.65
CA LYS A 97 0.61 -12.64 2.63
C LYS A 97 1.18 -11.50 1.77
N THR A 98 0.43 -11.03 0.78
CA THR A 98 0.90 -9.97 -0.12
C THR A 98 0.72 -8.57 0.48
N ALA A 99 -0.28 -8.40 1.35
CA ALA A 99 -0.55 -7.14 2.03
C ALA A 99 0.53 -6.81 3.07
N ASP A 100 0.55 -5.55 3.54
CA ASP A 100 1.45 -5.15 4.64
C ASP A 100 0.94 -5.62 6.00
N ILE A 101 -0.38 -5.77 6.13
CA ILE A 101 -1.03 -6.30 7.33
C ILE A 101 -2.05 -7.34 6.87
N GLY A 102 -1.82 -8.60 7.25
CA GLY A 102 -2.71 -9.71 6.99
C GLY A 102 -3.59 -10.03 8.19
N VAL A 103 -4.90 -10.14 7.99
CA VAL A 103 -5.84 -10.53 9.04
C VAL A 103 -6.61 -11.79 8.65
N GLY A 104 -6.54 -12.81 9.50
CA GLY A 104 -7.27 -14.05 9.36
C GLY A 104 -8.56 -14.04 10.18
N ILE A 105 -9.67 -14.43 9.57
CA ILE A 105 -10.92 -14.69 10.29
C ILE A 105 -11.02 -16.18 10.56
N SER A 106 -11.23 -16.56 11.83
CA SER A 106 -11.49 -17.94 12.22
C SER A 106 -12.91 -18.33 11.80
N GLY A 107 -13.02 -19.01 10.67
CA GLY A 107 -14.27 -19.52 10.12
C GLY A 107 -14.34 -21.05 10.10
N GLN A 108 -15.46 -21.57 9.60
CA GLN A 108 -15.70 -23.01 9.42
C GLN A 108 -14.97 -23.60 8.20
N GLU A 109 -14.51 -22.75 7.27
CA GLU A 109 -13.83 -23.18 6.03
C GLU A 109 -12.36 -23.61 6.24
N GLY A 110 -11.85 -23.51 7.48
CA GLY A 110 -10.54 -23.99 7.88
C GLY A 110 -9.67 -22.92 8.56
N MET A 111 -8.54 -23.35 9.11
CA MET A 111 -7.63 -22.46 9.86
C MET A 111 -6.49 -21.89 9.01
N GLN A 112 -6.48 -22.11 7.69
CA GLN A 112 -5.34 -21.77 6.83
C GLN A 112 -5.09 -20.26 6.73
N ALA A 113 -6.15 -19.44 6.64
CA ALA A 113 -6.03 -17.99 6.63
C ALA A 113 -5.48 -17.46 7.96
N VAL A 114 -6.01 -17.98 9.08
CA VAL A 114 -5.58 -17.64 10.44
C VAL A 114 -4.10 -17.95 10.65
N MET A 115 -3.65 -19.15 10.28
CA MET A 115 -2.24 -19.56 10.43
C MET A 115 -1.28 -18.77 9.54
N SER A 116 -1.78 -18.16 8.47
CA SER A 116 -0.99 -17.38 7.52
C SER A 116 -1.08 -15.86 7.74
N SER A 117 -1.81 -15.42 8.77
CA SER A 117 -2.10 -14.00 9.04
C SER A 117 -1.28 -13.45 10.20
N ASP A 118 -1.06 -12.13 10.21
CA ASP A 118 -0.39 -11.43 11.32
C ASP A 118 -1.31 -11.30 12.55
N TYR A 119 -2.60 -11.09 12.29
CA TYR A 119 -3.64 -11.00 13.33
C TYR A 119 -4.80 -11.93 13.01
N ALA A 120 -5.35 -12.58 14.03
CA ALA A 120 -6.48 -13.47 13.90
C ALA A 120 -7.65 -13.06 14.79
N PHE A 121 -8.87 -13.04 14.24
CA PHE A 121 -10.10 -12.76 14.98
C PHE A 121 -11.19 -13.76 14.63
N ALA A 122 -12.15 -13.96 15.53
CA ALA A 122 -13.32 -14.78 15.24
C ALA A 122 -14.35 -14.06 14.34
N GLN A 123 -14.43 -12.73 14.40
CA GLN A 123 -15.46 -11.95 13.71
C GLN A 123 -14.91 -10.62 13.18
N PHE A 124 -15.45 -10.17 12.05
CA PHE A 124 -15.03 -8.93 11.38
C PHE A 124 -15.20 -7.68 12.27
N ARG A 125 -16.19 -7.66 13.18
CA ARG A 125 -16.45 -6.50 14.07
C ARG A 125 -15.24 -6.09 14.92
N TYR A 126 -14.32 -7.02 15.19
CA TYR A 126 -13.15 -6.74 16.01
C TYR A 126 -12.07 -5.95 15.27
N LEU A 127 -12.14 -5.88 13.94
CA LEU A 127 -11.23 -5.10 13.12
C LEU A 127 -11.27 -3.61 13.47
N GLU A 128 -12.45 -3.06 13.73
CA GLU A 128 -12.62 -1.65 14.08
C GLU A 128 -11.82 -1.31 15.35
N ARG A 129 -11.98 -2.12 16.40
CA ARG A 129 -11.26 -1.94 17.67
C ARG A 129 -9.77 -2.19 17.51
N LEU A 130 -9.36 -3.13 16.66
CA LEU A 130 -7.95 -3.36 16.37
C LEU A 130 -7.33 -2.10 15.74
N LEU A 131 -7.92 -1.56 14.68
CA LEU A 131 -7.32 -0.45 13.94
C LEU A 131 -7.42 0.88 14.69
N LEU A 132 -8.61 1.22 15.18
CA LEU A 132 -8.87 2.55 15.74
C LEU A 132 -8.29 2.73 17.15
N VAL A 133 -8.28 1.66 17.96
CA VAL A 133 -7.73 1.72 19.32
C VAL A 133 -6.28 1.23 19.33
N HIS A 134 -6.07 -0.04 19.04
CA HIS A 134 -4.75 -0.66 19.20
C HIS A 134 -3.75 -0.17 18.17
N GLY A 135 -4.15 -0.01 16.91
CA GLY A 135 -3.33 0.52 15.83
C GLY A 135 -2.86 1.94 16.13
N ARG A 136 -3.79 2.84 16.47
CA ARG A 136 -3.45 4.24 16.83
C ARG A 136 -2.57 4.34 18.07
N TRP A 137 -2.86 3.59 19.13
CA TRP A 137 -2.04 3.58 20.35
C TRP A 137 -0.65 3.00 20.11
N SER A 138 -0.55 1.91 19.34
CA SER A 138 0.74 1.32 18.97
C SER A 138 1.57 2.31 18.16
N TYR A 139 0.97 2.95 17.14
CA TYR A 139 1.64 3.95 16.31
C TYR A 139 2.21 5.12 17.14
N ILE A 140 1.40 5.72 18.02
CA ILE A 140 1.83 6.86 18.85
C ILE A 140 2.96 6.45 19.81
N ARG A 141 2.85 5.25 20.42
CA ARG A 141 3.89 4.74 21.33
C ARG A 141 5.20 4.49 20.59
N MET A 142 5.16 3.86 19.42
CA MET A 142 6.36 3.61 18.61
C MET A 142 7.03 4.90 18.15
N CYS A 143 6.27 5.91 17.72
CA CYS A 143 6.82 7.21 17.34
C CYS A 143 7.53 7.91 18.52
N LYS A 144 6.91 7.91 19.70
CA LYS A 144 7.52 8.48 20.91
C LYS A 144 8.78 7.74 21.33
N PHE A 145 8.72 6.40 21.29
CA PHE A 145 9.85 5.54 21.61
C PHE A 145 11.04 5.78 20.67
N LEU A 146 10.82 5.76 19.35
CA LEU A 146 11.89 5.98 18.37
C LEU A 146 12.52 7.37 18.52
N ARG A 147 11.72 8.42 18.70
CA ARG A 147 12.24 9.78 18.91
C ARG A 147 13.10 9.86 20.18
N TYR A 148 12.63 9.26 21.27
CA TYR A 148 13.40 9.22 22.51
C TYR A 148 14.67 8.39 22.40
N PHE A 149 14.60 7.25 21.68
CA PHE A 149 15.74 6.40 21.42
C PHE A 149 16.83 7.14 20.65
N PHE A 150 16.49 7.86 19.57
CA PHE A 150 17.47 8.68 18.86
C PHE A 150 18.01 9.80 19.75
N TYR A 151 17.16 10.51 20.48
CA TYR A 151 17.58 11.58 21.37
C TYR A 151 18.61 11.11 22.39
N LYS A 152 18.36 10.01 23.12
CA LYS A 152 19.29 9.53 24.16
C LYS A 152 20.64 9.10 23.55
N ASN A 153 20.59 8.41 22.40
CA ASN A 153 21.80 7.88 21.78
C ASN A 153 22.65 9.01 21.20
N PHE A 154 22.03 9.99 20.54
CA PHE A 154 22.76 11.16 20.06
C PHE A 154 23.29 12.02 21.20
N ALA A 155 22.50 12.27 22.25
CA ALA A 155 22.97 13.04 23.39
C ALA A 155 24.22 12.41 24.04
N PHE A 156 24.22 11.08 24.18
CA PHE A 156 25.38 10.35 24.71
C PHE A 156 26.59 10.40 23.76
N THR A 157 26.41 10.06 22.48
CA THR A 157 27.51 10.01 21.51
C THR A 157 28.09 11.40 21.19
N LEU A 158 27.27 12.45 21.13
CA LEU A 158 27.72 13.80 20.81
C LEU A 158 28.64 14.38 21.89
N VAL A 159 28.44 14.01 23.16
CA VAL A 159 29.34 14.43 24.25
C VAL A 159 30.73 13.81 24.07
N HIS A 160 30.82 12.51 23.77
CA HIS A 160 32.10 11.86 23.49
C HIS A 160 32.75 12.40 22.22
N PHE A 161 31.97 12.65 21.17
CA PHE A 161 32.46 13.27 19.94
C PHE A 161 33.06 14.66 20.21
N TRP A 162 32.38 15.49 21.02
CA TRP A 162 32.89 16.80 21.41
C TRP A 162 34.16 16.72 22.25
N PHE A 163 34.18 15.84 23.26
CA PHE A 163 35.36 15.60 24.10
C PHE A 163 36.56 15.09 23.29
N SER A 164 36.31 14.33 22.22
CA SER A 164 37.35 13.82 21.31
C SER A 164 38.21 14.94 20.70
N PHE A 165 37.62 16.11 20.38
CA PHE A 165 38.36 17.26 19.87
C PHE A 165 39.37 17.81 20.88
N PHE A 166 39.05 17.80 22.17
CA PHE A 166 39.96 18.29 23.22
C PHE A 166 41.09 17.30 23.52
N ASN A 167 40.90 16.00 23.26
CA ASN A 167 41.89 14.96 23.49
C ASN A 167 42.63 14.53 22.21
N GLY A 168 42.50 15.30 21.12
CA GLY A 168 43.16 14.99 19.84
C GLY A 168 42.77 13.63 19.25
N PHE A 169 41.53 13.19 19.45
CA PHE A 169 41.01 11.88 19.01
C PHE A 169 41.71 10.66 19.62
N SER A 170 42.36 10.81 20.79
CA SER A 170 43.03 9.70 21.50
C SER A 170 42.09 8.57 21.99
N SER A 171 40.78 8.65 21.70
CA SER A 171 39.74 7.65 22.03
C SER A 171 39.74 7.16 23.49
N GLN A 172 40.15 8.04 24.42
CA GLN A 172 40.13 7.80 25.87
C GLN A 172 38.75 8.06 26.48
#